data_AF-A0A0H5D1B8-F1
#
_entry.id   AF-A0A0H5D1B8-F1
#
_cell.length_a   1.000
_cell.length_b   1.000
_cell.length_c   1.000
_cell.angle_alpha   90.00
_cell.angle_beta   90.00
_cell.angle_gamma   90.00
#
_symmetry.space_group_name_H-M   'P 1'
#
loop_
_entity.id
_entity.type
_entity.pdbx_description
1 polymer ?
#
loop_
_entity_poly.entity_id
_entity_poly.type
_entity_poly.pdbx_seq_one_letter_code
_entity_poly.pdbx_strand_id
1 'polypeptide(L)'
;MRTKPYGFDIAHKEREFRRLSVIHPRNQLAVAHFYNLNSANIIYYSGLSEFSIRYPASVAKTVKFSDRLFYERRSAVADTVEQNSKEYENLGSFFSYRSYSNIFKFFEHYKYHNAEKKFDLLLRLDVSKCFDSIYTHSLPWSTLGTAAAKDFLDESRNTFGGRFDRLMQEMNQGETNGIVIGPEFSRIFAEVILQYADRSFQRSMLEVHGYRHRDDYQAFRYVDDYFVFCTSQVDLGHVERQLGIALKELKLGVNTSKSTVIRKPIITHLTIAKNRVRSLLGECIEIYEKEEDDPSGSGAKVKKFTPRVRSNNLIVGFKSVLHETGVEYKDILNYSFAALERNTSKIFLKNEQTLKSLRDERKLTQALIGILEFSFFVYAADPRVNISIRLARLVSIMVDQMNEAGVARDTKHQVFKYIFDNITRQLRRTSTKGQPNIEVMYLILALRKLGREYLVSEEALAGYFGMENSGQGNSYTATIEIDYFAVTVGLSYATRKRRYSKFRQALEEALVTRVKTRAAYVHNEAEPLMAYLDIACCPFVSARTKYRLARVYGHSVTDFRAIKSASPFWFTDWKGFDFSIALDKKRTREVY
;
A
#
# COMPACT_ATOMS: atom_id res chain seq x y z
N MET A 1 1.74 28.11 -9.68
CA MET A 1 1.52 28.65 -8.30
C MET A 1 1.97 27.58 -7.34
N ARG A 2 2.87 27.89 -6.40
CA ARG A 2 3.51 26.88 -5.56
C ARG A 2 2.55 26.37 -4.49
N THR A 3 2.44 25.06 -4.35
CA THR A 3 1.56 24.40 -3.36
C THR A 3 2.37 23.52 -2.43
N LYS A 4 1.82 23.23 -1.25
CA LYS A 4 2.40 22.32 -0.27
C LYS A 4 1.63 20.99 -0.23
N PRO A 5 2.32 19.85 -0.43
CA PRO A 5 1.69 18.54 -0.31
C PRO A 5 1.40 18.23 1.16
N TYR A 6 0.37 17.42 1.41
CA TYR A 6 0.04 16.93 2.75
C TYR A 6 0.94 15.74 3.06
N GLY A 7 1.91 15.95 3.96
CA GLY A 7 2.81 14.90 4.42
C GLY A 7 2.27 14.18 5.65
N PHE A 8 2.38 12.87 5.69
CA PHE A 8 2.01 12.00 6.80
C PHE A 8 3.04 10.89 6.97
N ASP A 9 3.21 10.44 8.20
CA ASP A 9 4.27 9.49 8.55
C ASP A 9 3.71 8.07 8.70
N ILE A 10 4.48 7.09 8.24
CA ILE A 10 4.20 5.65 8.43
C ILE A 10 5.40 4.98 9.11
N ALA A 11 5.13 3.91 9.87
CA ALA A 11 6.19 3.13 10.48
C ALA A 11 7.09 2.49 9.40
N HIS A 12 8.41 2.65 9.50
CA HIS A 12 9.35 2.11 8.53
C HIS A 12 10.49 1.28 9.15
N LYS A 13 11.18 1.81 10.16
CA LYS A 13 12.13 1.07 11.00
C LYS A 13 11.80 1.31 12.47
N GLU A 14 12.43 0.57 13.39
CA GLU A 14 12.14 0.67 14.84
C GLU A 14 12.20 2.09 15.40
N ARG A 15 13.02 2.98 14.82
CA ARG A 15 13.18 4.38 15.25
C ARG A 15 13.03 5.41 14.12
N GLU A 16 12.65 4.98 12.91
CA GLU A 16 12.52 5.88 11.76
C GLU A 16 11.11 5.79 11.17
N PHE A 17 10.52 6.95 10.94
CA PHE A 17 9.30 7.10 10.17
C PHE A 17 9.63 7.35 8.70
N ARG A 18 8.80 6.84 7.81
CA ARG A 18 8.83 7.22 6.39
C ARG A 18 7.69 8.21 6.16
N ARG A 19 8.04 9.41 5.71
CA ARG A 19 7.07 10.41 5.29
C ARG A 19 6.59 10.10 3.89
N LEU A 20 5.27 10.01 3.73
CA LEU A 20 4.58 9.96 2.45
C LEU A 20 3.79 11.25 2.28
N SER A 21 3.43 11.59 1.04
CA SER A 21 2.63 12.78 0.82
C SER A 21 1.53 12.60 -0.21
N VAL A 22 0.43 13.33 0.02
CA VAL A 22 -0.63 13.55 -0.96
C VAL A 22 -0.48 14.94 -1.55
N ILE A 23 -0.31 15.02 -2.87
CA ILE A 23 -0.19 16.30 -3.57
C ILE A 23 -1.51 17.07 -3.57
N HIS A 24 -1.41 18.40 -3.67
CA HIS A 24 -2.55 19.29 -3.74
C HIS A 24 -3.53 18.89 -4.86
N PRO A 25 -4.86 18.93 -4.65
CA PRO A 25 -5.86 18.54 -5.66
C PRO A 25 -5.67 19.19 -7.04
N ARG A 26 -5.32 20.49 -7.09
CA ARG A 26 -4.97 21.18 -8.35
C ARG A 26 -3.81 20.53 -9.10
N ASN A 27 -2.80 20.05 -8.39
CA ASN A 27 -1.66 19.37 -9.02
C ASN A 27 -2.01 17.96 -9.46
N GLN A 28 -2.96 17.30 -8.81
CA GLN A 28 -3.46 16.00 -9.28
C GLN A 28 -4.06 16.17 -10.69
N LEU A 29 -4.82 17.24 -10.91
CA LEU A 29 -5.32 17.61 -12.24
C LEU A 29 -4.19 18.01 -13.20
N ALA A 30 -3.21 18.80 -12.75
CA ALA A 30 -2.07 19.18 -13.57
C ALA A 30 -1.24 17.97 -14.03
N VAL A 31 -1.01 16.99 -13.14
CA VAL A 31 -0.34 15.72 -13.45
C VAL A 31 -1.17 14.89 -14.43
N ALA A 32 -2.48 14.79 -14.23
CA ALA A 32 -3.36 14.07 -15.15
C ALA A 32 -3.34 14.68 -16.56
N HIS A 33 -3.39 16.01 -16.65
CA HIS A 33 -3.25 16.73 -17.91
C HIS A 33 -1.86 16.54 -18.55
N PHE A 34 -0.79 16.62 -17.74
CA PHE A 34 0.57 16.39 -18.22
C PHE A 34 0.76 14.98 -18.79
N TYR A 35 0.21 13.96 -18.13
CA TYR A 35 0.21 12.57 -18.59
C TYR A 35 -0.50 12.40 -19.91
N ASN A 36 -1.69 13.01 -20.05
CA ASN A 36 -2.45 12.96 -21.28
C ASN A 36 -1.65 13.51 -22.47
N LEU A 37 -0.99 14.67 -22.28
CA LEU A 37 -0.22 15.33 -23.33
C LEU A 37 1.14 14.68 -23.63
N ASN A 38 1.78 14.06 -22.63
CA ASN A 38 3.18 13.62 -22.74
C ASN A 38 3.37 12.11 -22.58
N SER A 39 2.30 11.32 -22.66
CA SER A 39 2.36 9.86 -22.49
C SER A 39 3.39 9.18 -23.40
N ALA A 40 3.46 9.59 -24.67
CA ALA A 40 4.43 9.08 -25.65
C ALA A 40 5.89 9.37 -25.24
N ASN A 41 6.18 10.61 -24.81
CA ASN A 41 7.51 10.99 -24.32
C ASN A 41 7.89 10.21 -23.06
N ILE A 42 6.95 10.05 -22.12
CA ILE A 42 7.17 9.26 -20.89
C ILE A 42 7.55 7.81 -21.24
N ILE A 43 6.79 7.17 -22.14
CA ILE A 43 7.07 5.80 -22.57
C ILE A 43 8.44 5.70 -23.27
N TYR A 44 8.75 6.64 -24.16
CA TYR A 44 10.03 6.67 -24.87
C TYR A 44 11.21 6.78 -23.90
N TYR A 45 11.24 7.83 -23.07
CA TYR A 45 12.36 8.07 -22.16
C TYR A 45 12.48 7.03 -21.05
N SER A 46 11.37 6.39 -20.66
CA SER A 46 11.39 5.30 -19.68
C SER A 46 11.78 3.95 -20.27
N GLY A 47 11.98 3.85 -21.59
CA GLY A 47 12.27 2.59 -22.29
C GLY A 47 13.63 2.55 -22.99
N LEU A 48 14.54 3.48 -22.70
CA LEU A 48 15.83 3.62 -23.39
C LEU A 48 16.90 2.62 -22.95
N SER A 49 16.83 2.13 -21.71
CA SER A 49 17.71 1.15 -21.09
C SER A 49 17.01 -0.20 -20.96
N GLU A 50 17.77 -1.26 -21.16
CA GLU A 50 17.32 -2.64 -20.97
C GLU A 50 17.39 -3.10 -19.51
N PHE A 51 18.02 -2.32 -18.62
CA PHE A 51 18.25 -2.73 -17.23
C PHE A 51 16.97 -2.65 -16.41
N SER A 52 16.17 -1.60 -16.60
CA SER A 52 14.93 -1.45 -15.84
C SER A 52 13.96 -2.59 -16.14
N ILE A 53 13.62 -3.33 -15.09
CA ILE A 53 12.64 -4.40 -15.17
C ILE A 53 11.23 -3.92 -14.83
N ARG A 54 11.06 -2.62 -14.56
CA ARG A 54 9.75 -2.01 -14.25
C ARG A 54 9.67 -0.55 -14.70
N TYR A 55 9.18 -0.34 -15.92
CA TYR A 55 9.00 0.97 -16.53
C TYR A 55 7.65 1.11 -17.28
N PRO A 56 7.10 2.32 -17.43
CA PRO A 56 5.93 2.59 -18.27
C PRO A 56 6.11 2.09 -19.71
N ALA A 57 5.31 1.10 -20.13
CA ALA A 57 5.44 0.50 -21.46
C ALA A 57 4.34 0.90 -22.43
N SER A 58 3.14 1.16 -21.94
CA SER A 58 2.02 1.69 -22.72
C SER A 58 0.99 2.37 -21.84
N VAL A 59 0.10 3.17 -22.43
CA VAL A 59 -1.10 3.68 -21.74
C VAL A 59 -2.05 2.51 -21.51
N ALA A 60 -2.57 2.38 -20.30
CA ALA A 60 -3.45 1.27 -19.93
C ALA A 60 -4.80 1.39 -20.66
N LYS A 61 -5.14 0.40 -21.49
CA LYS A 61 -6.34 0.44 -22.35
C LYS A 61 -7.59 -0.14 -21.67
N THR A 62 -7.42 -1.14 -20.80
CA THR A 62 -8.42 -1.67 -19.83
C THR A 62 -7.74 -2.82 -19.08
N VAL A 63 -8.04 -3.03 -17.80
CA VAL A 63 -7.55 -4.20 -17.06
C VAL A 63 -8.74 -5.07 -16.68
N LYS A 64 -8.82 -6.28 -17.27
CA LYS A 64 -9.74 -7.32 -16.81
C LYS A 64 -9.09 -8.03 -15.61
N PHE A 65 -9.67 -7.88 -14.42
CA PHE A 65 -9.36 -8.74 -13.29
C PHE A 65 -10.43 -9.82 -13.17
N SER A 66 -10.04 -11.09 -13.29
CA SER A 66 -10.87 -12.24 -12.96
C SER A 66 -10.77 -12.52 -11.45
N ASP A 67 -11.42 -11.70 -10.63
CA ASP A 67 -11.41 -11.83 -9.16
C ASP A 67 -12.82 -12.02 -8.59
N ARG A 68 -12.99 -12.27 -7.29
CA ARG A 68 -14.29 -12.46 -6.63
C ARG A 68 -15.34 -11.38 -6.97
N LEU A 69 -14.90 -10.13 -7.13
CA LEU A 69 -15.70 -8.99 -7.63
C LEU A 69 -16.32 -9.21 -9.02
N PHE A 70 -15.66 -9.98 -9.90
CA PHE A 70 -16.18 -10.40 -11.21
C PHE A 70 -17.33 -11.39 -11.05
N TYR A 71 -17.25 -12.34 -10.11
CA TYR A 71 -18.30 -13.33 -9.87
C TYR A 71 -19.49 -12.75 -9.10
N GLU A 72 -19.25 -11.92 -8.07
CA GLU A 72 -20.33 -11.26 -7.31
C GLU A 72 -21.16 -10.29 -8.18
N ARG A 73 -20.52 -9.61 -9.15
CA ARG A 73 -21.24 -8.76 -10.12
C ARG A 73 -21.97 -9.54 -11.21
N ARG A 74 -21.56 -10.78 -11.48
CA ARG A 74 -22.23 -11.66 -12.46
C ARG A 74 -23.55 -12.23 -11.90
N SER A 75 -23.62 -12.45 -10.59
CA SER A 75 -24.81 -12.99 -9.92
C SER A 75 -25.90 -11.95 -9.61
N ALA A 76 -25.63 -10.65 -9.81
CA ALA A 76 -26.56 -9.57 -9.47
C ALA A 76 -27.28 -8.93 -10.68
N VAL A 77 -27.02 -9.38 -11.91
CA VAL A 77 -27.60 -8.79 -13.12
C VAL A 77 -28.25 -9.88 -13.97
N ALA A 78 -29.58 -9.88 -14.03
CA ALA A 78 -30.33 -10.63 -15.02
C ALA A 78 -30.04 -10.06 -16.41
N ASP A 79 -29.81 -10.93 -17.39
CA ASP A 79 -29.54 -10.62 -18.79
C ASP A 79 -30.50 -9.55 -19.32
N THR A 80 -30.05 -8.30 -19.38
CA THR A 80 -30.73 -7.21 -20.08
C THR A 80 -29.68 -6.25 -20.65
N VAL A 81 -29.64 -6.24 -21.98
CA VAL A 81 -29.20 -5.20 -22.92
C VAL A 81 -28.08 -4.28 -22.43
N GLU A 82 -26.93 -4.38 -23.10
CA GLU A 82 -25.74 -3.53 -22.95
C GLU A 82 -26.10 -2.04 -22.73
N GLN A 83 -26.07 -1.60 -21.48
CA GLN A 83 -26.08 -0.19 -21.14
C GLN A 83 -24.64 0.32 -21.18
N ASN A 84 -24.34 1.18 -22.15
CA ASN A 84 -23.11 1.96 -22.39
C ASN A 84 -22.66 2.88 -21.22
N SER A 85 -23.06 2.60 -19.98
CA SER A 85 -22.83 3.47 -18.81
C SER A 85 -22.34 2.72 -17.57
N LYS A 86 -22.03 1.42 -17.69
CA LYS A 86 -21.44 0.60 -16.62
C LYS A 86 -20.14 -0.07 -17.07
N GLU A 87 -19.32 0.66 -17.81
CA GLU A 87 -17.98 0.21 -18.17
C GLU A 87 -17.11 0.03 -16.92
N TYR A 88 -16.40 -1.09 -16.92
CA TYR A 88 -15.59 -1.65 -15.84
C TYR A 88 -14.59 -0.66 -15.23
N GLU A 89 -15.00 -0.02 -14.12
CA GLU A 89 -14.12 0.78 -13.27
C GLU A 89 -13.07 -0.10 -12.57
N ASN A 90 -11.81 -0.04 -13.02
CA ASN A 90 -10.64 0.26 -12.19
C ASN A 90 -9.35 0.02 -12.99
N LEU A 91 -8.89 1.03 -13.73
CA LEU A 91 -7.48 1.09 -14.14
C LEU A 91 -6.64 1.28 -12.86
N GLY A 92 -5.77 0.31 -12.55
CA GLY A 92 -4.90 0.36 -11.37
C GLY A 92 -3.83 1.46 -11.45
N SER A 93 -3.45 1.85 -12.67
CA SER A 93 -2.51 2.92 -13.00
C SER A 93 -2.77 3.44 -14.42
N PHE A 94 -2.36 4.68 -14.71
CA PHE A 94 -2.49 5.27 -16.06
C PHE A 94 -1.63 4.54 -17.10
N PHE A 95 -0.42 4.13 -16.70
CA PHE A 95 0.46 3.31 -17.53
C PHE A 95 0.38 1.83 -17.14
N SER A 96 0.50 0.95 -18.12
CA SER A 96 0.83 -0.46 -17.91
C SER A 96 2.34 -0.66 -17.85
N TYR A 97 2.79 -1.51 -16.93
CA TYR A 97 4.21 -1.80 -16.71
C TYR A 97 4.61 -3.13 -17.33
N ARG A 98 5.79 -3.17 -17.97
CA ARG A 98 6.34 -4.40 -18.56
C ARG A 98 7.10 -5.23 -17.52
N SER A 99 7.20 -6.53 -17.77
CA SER A 99 7.99 -7.55 -17.06
C SER A 99 7.46 -7.95 -15.68
N TYR A 100 7.52 -7.10 -14.64
CA TYR A 100 7.15 -7.53 -13.28
C TYR A 100 6.44 -6.44 -12.45
N SER A 101 5.35 -6.81 -11.77
CA SER A 101 4.63 -5.93 -10.85
C SER A 101 5.32 -5.79 -9.50
N ASN A 102 6.07 -6.82 -9.09
CA ASN A 102 6.78 -6.91 -7.82
C ASN A 102 8.13 -7.63 -8.04
N ILE A 103 9.17 -7.23 -7.32
CA ILE A 103 10.52 -7.80 -7.39
C ILE A 103 10.57 -9.32 -7.16
N PHE A 104 9.66 -9.87 -6.34
CA PHE A 104 9.63 -11.32 -6.11
C PHE A 104 9.33 -12.12 -7.37
N LYS A 105 8.47 -11.58 -8.25
CA LYS A 105 8.19 -12.21 -9.55
C LYS A 105 9.43 -12.26 -10.43
N PHE A 106 10.37 -11.33 -10.25
CA PHE A 106 11.64 -11.35 -10.97
C PHE A 106 12.57 -12.45 -10.47
N PHE A 107 12.71 -12.63 -9.15
CA PHE A 107 13.57 -13.69 -8.59
C PHE A 107 13.15 -15.11 -8.99
N GLU A 108 11.87 -15.34 -9.26
CA GLU A 108 11.32 -16.63 -9.73
C GLU A 108 11.24 -16.72 -11.26
N HIS A 109 11.64 -15.68 -11.99
CA HIS A 109 11.50 -15.64 -13.45
C HIS A 109 12.69 -16.26 -14.17
N TYR A 110 12.42 -16.84 -15.34
CA TYR A 110 13.43 -17.41 -16.24
C TYR A 110 14.61 -16.47 -16.50
N LYS A 111 14.39 -15.15 -16.63
CA LYS A 111 15.49 -14.16 -16.84
C LYS A 111 16.48 -14.14 -15.69
N TYR A 112 16.00 -14.19 -14.45
CA TYR A 112 16.87 -14.23 -13.26
C TYR A 112 17.64 -15.55 -13.22
N HIS A 113 16.94 -16.69 -13.40
CA HIS A 113 17.58 -18.00 -13.44
C HIS A 113 18.58 -18.15 -14.60
N ASN A 114 18.33 -17.51 -15.75
CA ASN A 114 19.24 -17.54 -16.88
C ASN A 114 20.52 -16.72 -16.59
N ALA A 115 20.38 -15.56 -15.96
CA ALA A 115 21.52 -14.79 -15.49
C ALA A 115 22.32 -15.56 -14.42
N GLU A 116 21.63 -16.18 -13.45
CA GLU A 116 22.25 -17.06 -12.46
C GLU A 116 22.96 -18.25 -13.11
N LYS A 117 22.43 -18.84 -14.19
CA LYS A 117 23.15 -19.89 -14.94
C LYS A 117 24.43 -19.36 -15.58
N LYS A 118 24.35 -18.20 -16.25
CA LYS A 118 25.46 -17.64 -17.05
C LYS A 118 26.60 -17.05 -16.21
N PHE A 119 26.30 -16.46 -15.06
CA PHE A 119 27.23 -15.64 -14.29
C PHE A 119 27.46 -16.18 -12.88
N ASP A 120 28.66 -16.01 -12.33
CA ASP A 120 29.08 -16.69 -11.07
C ASP A 120 28.83 -15.86 -9.82
N LEU A 121 28.69 -14.55 -9.99
CA LEU A 121 28.56 -13.56 -8.94
C LEU A 121 27.33 -12.70 -9.19
N LEU A 122 26.61 -12.35 -8.11
CA LEU A 122 25.58 -11.31 -8.10
C LEU A 122 25.99 -10.21 -7.12
N LEU A 123 26.19 -9.01 -7.65
CA LEU A 123 26.36 -7.79 -6.88
C LEU A 123 25.02 -7.06 -6.77
N ARG A 124 24.57 -6.79 -5.55
CA ARG A 124 23.36 -6.00 -5.28
C ARG A 124 23.73 -4.64 -4.73
N LEU A 125 23.21 -3.60 -5.34
CA LEU A 125 23.48 -2.19 -5.03
C LEU A 125 22.15 -1.44 -4.88
N ASP A 126 22.09 -0.49 -3.96
CA ASP A 126 20.91 0.35 -3.66
C ASP A 126 21.28 1.82 -3.88
N VAL A 127 20.37 2.64 -4.41
CA VAL A 127 20.59 4.09 -4.51
C VAL A 127 20.28 4.74 -3.15
N SER A 128 21.26 5.44 -2.59
CA SER A 128 21.13 6.06 -1.29
C SER A 128 20.06 7.16 -1.31
N LYS A 129 19.03 7.01 -0.44
CA LYS A 129 17.94 7.99 -0.26
C LYS A 129 17.39 8.51 -1.59
N CYS A 130 17.11 7.60 -2.54
CA CYS A 130 16.81 7.92 -3.94
C CYS A 130 15.85 9.11 -4.10
N PHE A 131 14.60 9.00 -3.65
CA PHE A 131 13.59 10.05 -3.81
C PHE A 131 13.92 11.38 -3.11
N ASP A 132 14.55 11.32 -1.94
CA ASP A 132 14.96 12.52 -1.19
C ASP A 132 16.18 13.22 -1.83
N SER A 133 16.97 12.50 -2.63
CA SER A 133 18.22 12.97 -3.22
C SER A 133 18.07 13.39 -4.69
N ILE A 134 16.94 13.10 -5.32
CA ILE A 134 16.70 13.49 -6.72
C ILE A 134 16.70 15.01 -6.83
N TYR A 135 17.63 15.53 -7.63
CA TYR A 135 17.64 16.91 -8.04
C TYR A 135 16.74 17.07 -9.27
N THR A 136 15.69 17.87 -9.17
CA THR A 136 14.64 17.97 -10.21
C THR A 136 15.18 18.39 -11.60
N HIS A 137 16.19 19.27 -11.64
CA HIS A 137 16.87 19.66 -12.87
C HIS A 137 17.70 18.54 -13.53
N SER A 138 17.94 17.41 -12.85
CA SER A 138 18.57 16.23 -13.47
C SER A 138 17.71 15.59 -14.55
N LEU A 139 16.39 15.85 -14.58
CA LEU A 139 15.51 15.34 -15.62
C LEU A 139 15.78 16.02 -16.99
N PRO A 140 15.83 17.37 -17.11
CA PRO A 140 16.34 18.03 -18.31
C PRO A 140 17.69 17.50 -18.78
N TRP A 141 18.65 17.29 -17.86
CA TRP A 141 19.97 16.73 -18.19
C TRP A 141 19.85 15.32 -18.78
N SER A 142 18.97 14.49 -18.22
CA SER A 142 18.73 13.12 -18.66
C SER A 142 18.06 13.03 -20.04
N THR A 143 17.33 14.06 -20.45
CA THR A 143 16.56 14.07 -21.71
C THR A 143 17.25 14.79 -22.86
N LEU A 144 18.09 15.80 -22.57
CA LEU A 144 18.82 16.62 -23.57
C LEU A 144 20.34 16.41 -23.55
N GLY A 145 20.88 15.82 -22.49
CA GLY A 145 22.30 15.82 -22.17
C GLY A 145 22.69 17.02 -21.28
N THR A 146 23.64 16.78 -20.37
CA THR A 146 24.03 17.74 -19.32
C THR A 146 24.59 19.06 -19.88
N ALA A 147 25.36 19.02 -20.97
CA ALA A 147 25.94 20.21 -21.59
C ALA A 147 24.86 21.08 -22.26
N ALA A 148 24.10 20.49 -23.20
CA ALA A 148 23.05 21.21 -23.93
C ALA A 148 21.97 21.82 -23.00
N ALA A 149 21.61 21.14 -21.92
CA ALA A 149 20.65 21.67 -20.96
C ALA A 149 21.19 22.87 -20.14
N LYS A 150 22.51 22.99 -19.97
CA LYS A 150 23.15 24.11 -19.28
C LYS A 150 23.47 25.28 -20.21
N ASP A 151 23.78 24.98 -21.47
CA ASP A 151 24.14 25.99 -22.46
C ASP A 151 22.90 26.72 -23.02
N PHE A 152 21.74 26.05 -23.04
CA PHE A 152 20.46 26.58 -23.54
C PHE A 152 19.35 26.53 -22.47
N LEU A 153 19.59 27.20 -21.33
CA LEU A 153 18.74 27.11 -20.15
C LEU A 153 17.29 27.53 -20.42
N ASP A 154 17.05 28.61 -21.14
CA ASP A 154 15.70 29.13 -21.35
C ASP A 154 14.90 28.28 -22.35
N GLU A 155 15.55 27.77 -23.39
CA GLU A 155 14.97 26.82 -24.32
C GLU A 155 14.66 25.48 -23.62
N SER A 156 15.56 25.02 -22.74
CA SER A 156 15.42 23.76 -22.01
C SER A 156 14.14 23.72 -21.17
N ARG A 157 13.69 24.87 -20.64
CA ARG A 157 12.48 24.99 -19.80
C ARG A 157 11.20 24.64 -20.56
N ASN A 158 11.17 24.84 -21.87
CA ASN A 158 9.99 24.56 -22.70
C ASN A 158 9.95 23.11 -23.22
N THR A 159 11.04 22.36 -23.04
CA THR A 159 11.11 20.95 -23.44
C THR A 159 10.26 20.04 -22.55
N PHE A 160 10.13 18.77 -22.92
CA PHE A 160 9.49 17.77 -22.06
C PHE A 160 10.13 17.71 -20.67
N GLY A 161 11.46 17.64 -20.59
CA GLY A 161 12.21 17.59 -19.33
C GLY A 161 11.99 18.85 -18.48
N GLY A 162 12.10 20.03 -19.08
CA GLY A 162 11.91 21.31 -18.37
C GLY A 162 10.49 21.52 -17.85
N ARG A 163 9.46 21.14 -18.64
CA ARG A 163 8.06 21.23 -18.21
C ARG A 163 7.74 20.26 -17.08
N PHE A 164 8.30 19.04 -17.11
CA PHE A 164 8.09 18.07 -16.04
C PHE A 164 8.82 18.48 -14.76
N ASP A 165 10.07 18.95 -14.87
CA ASP A 165 10.84 19.55 -13.77
C ASP A 165 10.05 20.68 -13.07
N ARG A 166 9.58 21.66 -13.84
CA ARG A 166 8.74 22.76 -13.32
C ARG A 166 7.49 22.24 -12.59
N LEU A 167 6.82 21.24 -13.15
CA LEU A 167 5.64 20.64 -12.52
C LEU A 167 5.98 20.01 -11.16
N MET A 168 7.11 19.30 -11.05
CA MET A 168 7.59 18.71 -9.79
C MET A 168 7.93 19.77 -8.73
N GLN A 169 8.56 20.87 -9.13
CA GLN A 169 8.86 21.98 -8.23
C GLN A 169 7.57 22.67 -7.74
N GLU A 170 6.64 23.00 -8.64
CA GLU A 170 5.39 23.70 -8.28
C GLU A 170 4.55 22.93 -7.26
N MET A 171 4.56 21.59 -7.33
CA MET A 171 3.82 20.75 -6.40
C MET A 171 4.51 20.50 -5.05
N ASN A 172 5.77 20.91 -4.90
CA ASN A 172 6.57 20.71 -3.71
C ASN A 172 7.15 22.05 -3.21
N GLN A 173 6.33 23.10 -3.11
CA GLN A 173 6.71 24.43 -2.64
C GLN A 173 7.90 25.12 -3.37
N GLY A 174 8.25 24.66 -4.56
CA GLY A 174 9.41 25.14 -5.30
C GLY A 174 10.73 24.47 -4.90
N GLU A 175 10.69 23.40 -4.12
CA GLU A 175 11.86 22.59 -3.79
C GLU A 175 12.47 21.98 -5.05
N THR A 176 13.81 22.07 -5.15
CA THR A 176 14.57 21.51 -6.27
C THR A 176 15.30 20.22 -5.91
N ASN A 177 15.52 19.96 -4.62
CA ASN A 177 16.13 18.75 -4.09
C ASN A 177 15.08 17.92 -3.36
N GLY A 178 14.96 16.66 -3.74
CA GLY A 178 13.95 15.77 -3.24
C GLY A 178 12.61 15.95 -3.95
N ILE A 179 11.95 14.83 -4.23
CA ILE A 179 10.62 14.81 -4.84
C ILE A 179 9.59 14.20 -3.89
N VAL A 180 8.32 14.53 -4.12
CA VAL A 180 7.23 14.06 -3.27
C VAL A 180 7.16 12.52 -3.26
N ILE A 181 7.22 11.91 -2.07
CA ILE A 181 7.21 10.44 -1.93
C ILE A 181 5.78 9.92 -1.78
N GLY A 182 5.45 8.84 -2.49
CA GLY A 182 4.15 8.16 -2.40
C GLY A 182 3.38 8.11 -3.72
N PRO A 183 3.21 9.23 -4.43
CA PRO A 183 2.57 9.24 -5.73
C PRO A 183 3.38 8.53 -6.82
N GLU A 184 2.68 7.84 -7.73
CA GLU A 184 3.30 7.09 -8.82
C GLU A 184 4.05 7.98 -9.83
N PHE A 185 3.64 9.24 -9.98
CA PHE A 185 4.30 10.15 -10.91
C PHE A 185 5.73 10.48 -10.50
N SER A 186 6.03 10.52 -9.20
CA SER A 186 7.40 10.71 -8.71
C SER A 186 8.28 9.52 -9.05
N ARG A 187 7.72 8.30 -9.05
CA ARG A 187 8.43 7.10 -9.50
C ARG A 187 8.74 7.14 -10.99
N ILE A 188 7.80 7.61 -11.81
CA ILE A 188 8.01 7.78 -13.25
C ILE A 188 9.06 8.86 -13.53
N PHE A 189 9.04 9.96 -12.78
CA PHE A 189 10.06 11.00 -12.85
C PHE A 189 11.45 10.43 -12.53
N ALA A 190 11.57 9.68 -11.44
CA ALA A 190 12.81 9.00 -11.06
C ALA A 190 13.26 7.97 -12.11
N GLU A 191 12.31 7.22 -12.70
CA GLU A 191 12.61 6.21 -13.72
C GLU A 191 13.30 6.81 -14.94
N VAL A 192 12.83 7.97 -15.44
CA VAL A 192 13.48 8.65 -16.58
C VAL A 192 14.93 9.06 -16.26
N ILE A 193 15.18 9.53 -15.03
CA ILE A 193 16.53 9.89 -14.59
C ILE A 193 17.43 8.64 -14.49
N LEU A 194 16.93 7.58 -13.87
CA LEU A 194 17.71 6.35 -13.69
C LEU A 194 17.95 5.60 -15.01
N GLN A 195 17.08 5.76 -16.01
CA GLN A 195 17.31 5.25 -17.38
C GLN A 195 18.53 5.89 -18.04
N TYR A 196 18.77 7.19 -17.77
CA TYR A 196 19.99 7.86 -18.22
C TYR A 196 21.22 7.32 -17.47
N ALA A 197 21.13 7.14 -16.14
CA ALA A 197 22.20 6.54 -15.34
C ALA A 197 22.56 5.13 -15.85
N ASP A 198 21.55 4.29 -16.12
CA ASP A 198 21.73 2.93 -16.63
C ASP A 198 22.55 2.92 -17.94
N ARG A 199 22.20 3.80 -18.88
CA ARG A 199 22.90 3.93 -20.18
C ARG A 199 24.32 4.47 -20.03
N SER A 200 24.51 5.44 -19.15
CA SER A 200 25.83 6.00 -18.85
C SER A 200 26.74 4.93 -18.25
N PHE A 201 26.22 4.14 -17.29
CA PHE A 201 26.91 3.00 -16.70
C PHE A 201 27.23 1.91 -17.74
N GLN A 202 26.27 1.54 -18.60
CA GLN A 202 26.51 0.55 -19.65
C GLN A 202 27.62 0.99 -20.62
N ARG A 203 27.57 2.26 -21.04
CA ARG A 203 28.57 2.83 -21.94
C ARG A 203 29.95 2.85 -21.30
N SER A 204 30.07 3.32 -20.05
CA SER A 204 31.38 3.42 -19.38
C SER A 204 31.98 2.05 -19.05
N MET A 205 31.16 1.04 -18.75
CA MET A 205 31.63 -0.34 -18.59
C MET A 205 32.34 -0.87 -19.85
N LEU A 206 31.81 -0.54 -21.03
CA LEU A 206 32.40 -0.92 -22.30
C LEU A 206 33.62 -0.06 -22.65
N GLU A 207 33.50 1.27 -22.60
CA GLU A 207 34.54 2.20 -23.06
C GLU A 207 35.77 2.22 -22.16
N VAL A 208 35.60 2.10 -20.84
CA VAL A 208 36.71 2.20 -19.87
C VAL A 208 37.34 0.84 -19.58
N HIS A 209 36.53 -0.22 -19.50
CA HIS A 209 36.99 -1.54 -19.03
C HIS A 209 36.84 -2.65 -20.07
N GLY A 210 36.18 -2.40 -21.21
CA GLY A 210 35.95 -3.40 -22.26
C GLY A 210 34.86 -4.42 -21.92
N TYR A 211 34.15 -4.29 -20.80
CA TYR A 211 33.14 -5.24 -20.36
C TYR A 211 31.83 -5.07 -21.15
N ARG A 212 31.34 -6.16 -21.75
CA ARG A 212 30.15 -6.19 -22.59
C ARG A 212 28.93 -6.68 -21.82
N HIS A 213 27.85 -5.91 -21.91
CA HIS A 213 26.55 -6.31 -21.34
C HIS A 213 26.02 -7.57 -22.02
N ARG A 214 25.44 -8.46 -21.21
CA ARG A 214 25.01 -9.84 -21.52
C ARG A 214 26.13 -10.83 -21.76
N ASP A 215 27.40 -10.44 -21.86
CA ASP A 215 28.53 -11.37 -22.03
C ASP A 215 29.37 -11.46 -20.77
N ASP A 216 29.97 -10.36 -20.35
CA ASP A 216 30.81 -10.27 -19.15
C ASP A 216 29.97 -10.00 -17.89
N TYR A 217 28.91 -9.20 -18.05
CA TYR A 217 27.98 -8.89 -16.98
C TYR A 217 26.54 -8.71 -17.50
N GLN A 218 25.54 -8.89 -16.64
CA GLN A 218 24.15 -8.57 -16.93
C GLN A 218 23.50 -7.85 -15.75
N ALA A 219 23.11 -6.59 -15.95
CA ALA A 219 22.44 -5.76 -14.96
C ALA A 219 20.91 -5.77 -15.14
N PHE A 220 20.21 -5.72 -14.00
CA PHE A 220 18.78 -5.48 -13.89
C PHE A 220 18.53 -4.42 -12.80
N ARG A 221 17.53 -3.56 -12.97
CA ARG A 221 17.14 -2.53 -12.00
C ARG A 221 15.66 -2.58 -11.69
N TYR A 222 15.30 -2.63 -10.41
CA TYR A 222 13.94 -2.48 -9.92
C TYR A 222 13.83 -1.23 -9.07
N VAL A 223 13.26 -0.17 -9.65
CA VAL A 223 13.24 1.16 -9.00
C VAL A 223 14.68 1.61 -8.72
N ASP A 224 15.12 1.63 -7.46
CA ASP A 224 16.45 2.00 -6.98
C ASP A 224 17.38 0.80 -6.72
N ASP A 225 16.86 -0.43 -6.73
CA ASP A 225 17.64 -1.65 -6.50
C ASP A 225 18.30 -2.15 -7.81
N TYR A 226 19.62 -2.25 -7.84
CA TYR A 226 20.40 -2.84 -8.92
C TYR A 226 20.85 -4.27 -8.58
N PHE A 227 20.72 -5.16 -9.56
CA PHE A 227 21.16 -6.56 -9.54
C PHE A 227 22.12 -6.78 -10.71
N VAL A 228 23.42 -6.77 -10.45
CA VAL A 228 24.46 -6.93 -11.47
C VAL A 228 25.08 -8.32 -11.36
N PHE A 229 24.79 -9.16 -12.34
CA PHE A 229 25.39 -10.48 -12.47
C PHE A 229 26.70 -10.36 -13.24
N CYS A 230 27.76 -11.00 -12.75
CA CYS A 230 29.10 -10.89 -13.32
C CYS A 230 29.77 -12.27 -13.46
N THR A 231 30.59 -12.44 -14.49
CA THR A 231 31.54 -13.56 -14.55
C THR A 231 32.63 -13.38 -13.49
N SER A 232 33.36 -14.45 -13.18
CA SER A 232 34.48 -14.38 -12.23
C SER A 232 35.63 -13.46 -12.67
N GLN A 233 35.69 -13.08 -13.96
CA GLN A 233 36.75 -12.24 -14.53
C GLN A 233 36.46 -10.74 -14.38
N VAL A 234 35.20 -10.36 -14.13
CA VAL A 234 34.83 -8.95 -13.97
C VAL A 234 35.19 -8.50 -12.55
N ASP A 235 36.01 -7.45 -12.46
CA ASP A 235 36.27 -6.77 -11.20
C ASP A 235 35.00 -6.03 -10.71
N LEU A 236 34.48 -6.45 -9.56
CA LEU A 236 33.30 -5.83 -8.94
C LEU A 236 33.56 -4.36 -8.54
N GLY A 237 34.80 -3.99 -8.22
CA GLY A 237 35.18 -2.62 -7.94
C GLY A 237 35.04 -1.71 -9.17
N HIS A 238 35.20 -2.27 -10.39
CA HIS A 238 34.90 -1.53 -11.62
C HIS A 238 33.39 -1.27 -11.75
N VAL A 239 32.57 -2.28 -11.47
CA VAL A 239 31.10 -2.18 -11.50
C VAL A 239 30.60 -1.09 -10.54
N GLU A 240 31.00 -1.17 -9.26
CA GLU A 240 30.59 -0.21 -8.23
C GLU A 240 31.05 1.20 -8.57
N ARG A 241 32.30 1.36 -9.03
CA ARG A 241 32.86 2.66 -9.40
C ARG A 241 32.12 3.27 -10.58
N GLN A 242 31.90 2.51 -11.66
CA GLN A 242 31.25 3.05 -12.85
C GLN A 242 29.77 3.39 -12.59
N LEU A 243 29.04 2.55 -11.84
CA LEU A 243 27.68 2.89 -11.46
C LEU A 243 27.65 4.13 -10.54
N GLY A 244 28.58 4.22 -9.59
CA GLY A 244 28.74 5.38 -8.72
C GLY A 244 28.99 6.68 -9.49
N ILE A 245 29.84 6.65 -10.52
CA ILE A 245 30.11 7.81 -11.40
C ILE A 245 28.83 8.22 -12.15
N ALA A 246 28.12 7.25 -12.76
CA ALA A 246 26.89 7.52 -13.52
C ALA A 246 25.79 8.14 -12.65
N LEU A 247 25.62 7.64 -11.42
CA LEU A 247 24.67 8.22 -10.46
C LEU A 247 25.10 9.62 -9.97
N LYS A 248 26.40 9.83 -9.74
CA LYS A 248 26.94 11.11 -9.27
C LYS A 248 26.75 12.24 -10.27
N GLU A 249 26.76 11.95 -11.57
CA GLU A 249 26.42 12.92 -12.63
C GLU A 249 25.02 13.54 -12.40
N LEU A 250 24.09 12.74 -11.87
CA LEU A 250 22.70 13.10 -11.59
C LEU A 250 22.47 13.51 -10.12
N LYS A 251 23.54 13.76 -9.36
CA LYS A 251 23.53 14.07 -7.91
C LYS A 251 23.00 12.94 -7.03
N LEU A 252 22.99 11.71 -7.52
CA LEU A 252 22.66 10.50 -6.77
C LEU A 252 23.93 9.79 -6.31
N GLY A 253 23.79 8.83 -5.40
CA GLY A 253 24.91 8.04 -4.90
C GLY A 253 24.49 6.61 -4.55
N VAL A 254 25.47 5.70 -4.54
CA VAL A 254 25.26 4.31 -4.12
C VAL A 254 25.33 4.20 -2.61
N ASN A 255 24.48 3.37 -2.02
CA ASN A 255 24.56 3.00 -0.62
C ASN A 255 25.56 1.85 -0.42
N THR A 256 26.84 2.19 -0.27
CA THR A 256 27.93 1.20 -0.12
C THR A 256 27.75 0.29 1.10
N SER A 257 27.14 0.78 2.18
CA SER A 257 26.88 0.00 3.40
C SER A 257 25.89 -1.16 3.21
N LYS A 258 25.10 -1.13 2.13
CA LYS A 258 24.14 -2.18 1.77
C LYS A 258 24.58 -3.00 0.55
N SER A 259 25.77 -2.73 0.01
CA SER A 259 26.29 -3.54 -1.10
C SER A 259 26.46 -4.97 -0.62
N THR A 260 25.91 -5.93 -1.38
CA THR A 260 26.04 -7.36 -1.05
C THR A 260 26.49 -8.15 -2.26
N VAL A 261 27.51 -8.99 -2.05
CA VAL A 261 28.04 -9.91 -3.05
C VAL A 261 27.57 -11.32 -2.71
N ILE A 262 26.89 -11.96 -3.66
CA ILE A 262 26.39 -13.32 -3.53
C ILE A 262 27.09 -14.18 -4.57
N ARG A 263 27.64 -15.32 -4.14
CA ARG A 263 28.25 -16.33 -5.02
C ARG A 263 27.27 -17.47 -5.25
N LYS A 264 27.42 -18.20 -6.36
CA LYS A 264 26.65 -19.42 -6.62
C LYS A 264 26.77 -20.44 -5.46
N PRO A 265 25.68 -21.14 -5.09
CA PRO A 265 24.30 -20.95 -5.57
C PRO A 265 23.70 -19.62 -5.09
N ILE A 266 23.05 -18.86 -5.98
CA ILE A 266 22.61 -17.49 -5.70
C ILE A 266 21.27 -17.52 -4.97
N ILE A 267 21.31 -17.92 -3.70
CA ILE A 267 20.15 -17.99 -2.81
C ILE A 267 20.24 -16.92 -1.72
N THR A 268 19.12 -16.26 -1.45
CA THR A 268 19.03 -15.28 -0.36
C THR A 268 18.49 -15.91 0.91
N HIS A 269 18.91 -15.39 2.06
CA HIS A 269 18.32 -15.73 3.36
C HIS A 269 16.79 -15.61 3.37
N LEU A 270 16.25 -14.58 2.69
CA LEU A 270 14.81 -14.39 2.53
C LEU A 270 14.12 -15.52 1.76
N THR A 271 14.77 -16.07 0.73
CA THR A 271 14.21 -17.20 -0.05
C THR A 271 14.18 -18.46 0.81
N ILE A 272 15.24 -18.73 1.58
CA ILE A 272 15.30 -19.85 2.53
C ILE A 272 14.19 -19.71 3.57
N ALA A 273 14.04 -18.52 4.16
CA ALA A 273 13.00 -18.23 5.14
C ALA A 273 11.59 -18.46 4.57
N LYS A 274 11.29 -17.96 3.36
CA LYS A 274 9.99 -18.18 2.69
C LYS A 274 9.67 -19.65 2.48
N ASN A 275 10.65 -20.43 2.01
CA ASN A 275 10.47 -21.86 1.80
C ASN A 275 10.19 -22.58 3.12
N ARG A 276 10.93 -22.27 4.18
CA ARG A 276 10.69 -22.86 5.52
C ARG A 276 9.34 -22.44 6.12
N VAL A 277 8.98 -21.16 6.00
CA VAL A 277 7.65 -20.67 6.43
C VAL A 277 6.53 -21.35 5.63
N ARG A 278 6.73 -21.60 4.32
CA ARG A 278 5.77 -22.33 3.48
C ARG A 278 5.54 -23.75 4.03
N SER A 279 6.61 -24.48 4.29
CA SER A 279 6.52 -25.84 4.85
C SER A 279 5.86 -25.82 6.22
N LEU A 280 6.29 -24.92 7.11
CA LEU A 280 5.72 -24.76 8.45
C LEU A 280 4.21 -24.46 8.42
N LEU A 281 3.77 -23.57 7.54
CA LEU A 281 2.34 -23.27 7.37
C LEU A 281 1.57 -24.49 6.84
N GLY A 282 2.16 -25.26 5.91
CA GLY A 282 1.55 -26.49 5.40
C GLY A 282 1.42 -27.58 6.45
N GLU A 283 2.40 -27.71 7.33
CA GLU A 283 2.39 -28.66 8.45
C GLU A 283 1.44 -28.23 9.56
N CYS A 284 1.36 -26.93 9.87
CA CYS A 284 0.57 -26.45 11.00
C CYS A 284 -0.89 -26.14 10.68
N ILE A 285 -1.23 -25.90 9.40
CA ILE A 285 -2.59 -25.59 8.94
C ILE A 285 -3.07 -26.71 8.03
N GLU A 286 -3.68 -27.72 8.66
CA GLU A 286 -4.09 -28.96 8.01
C GLU A 286 -5.61 -29.00 7.84
N ILE A 287 -6.06 -29.63 6.75
CA ILE A 287 -7.48 -29.93 6.52
C ILE A 287 -7.58 -31.44 6.35
N TYR A 288 -8.10 -32.14 7.35
CA TYR A 288 -8.27 -33.59 7.29
C TYR A 288 -9.49 -33.94 6.44
N GLU A 289 -9.31 -34.87 5.53
CA GLU A 289 -10.37 -35.47 4.73
C GLU A 289 -10.74 -36.82 5.34
N LYS A 290 -12.03 -37.03 5.58
CA LYS A 290 -12.60 -38.32 6.02
C LYS A 290 -13.83 -38.63 5.18
N GLU A 291 -14.03 -39.91 4.86
CA GLU A 291 -15.29 -40.38 4.31
C GLU A 291 -16.23 -40.73 5.47
N GLU A 292 -17.43 -40.15 5.46
CA GLU A 292 -18.52 -40.52 6.37
C GLU A 292 -19.74 -40.94 5.56
N ASP A 293 -20.63 -41.72 6.17
CA ASP A 293 -21.86 -42.14 5.49
C ASP A 293 -22.81 -40.95 5.32
N ASP A 294 -23.51 -40.92 4.18
CA ASP A 294 -24.50 -39.89 3.89
C ASP A 294 -25.63 -39.93 4.94
N PRO A 295 -25.85 -38.84 5.69
CA PRO A 295 -26.91 -38.78 6.70
C PRO A 295 -28.33 -38.97 6.15
N SER A 296 -28.54 -38.91 4.83
CA SER A 296 -29.81 -39.23 4.17
C SER A 296 -30.12 -40.74 4.10
N GLY A 297 -29.20 -41.61 4.52
CA GLY A 297 -29.39 -43.07 4.53
C GLY A 297 -29.24 -43.74 3.17
N SER A 298 -28.69 -43.04 2.17
CA SER A 298 -28.47 -43.55 0.80
C SER A 298 -27.38 -44.62 0.69
N GLY A 299 -26.59 -44.85 1.76
CA GLY A 299 -25.42 -45.74 1.77
C GLY A 299 -24.22 -45.19 0.99
N ALA A 300 -24.32 -44.00 0.41
CA ALA A 300 -23.21 -43.33 -0.27
C ALA A 300 -22.23 -42.73 0.75
N LYS A 301 -20.93 -42.78 0.44
CA LYS A 301 -19.89 -42.12 1.23
C LYS A 301 -19.70 -40.69 0.77
N VAL A 302 -19.68 -39.78 1.73
CA VAL A 302 -19.52 -38.33 1.52
C VAL A 302 -18.25 -37.84 2.19
N LYS A 303 -17.57 -36.89 1.54
CA LYS A 303 -16.31 -36.33 2.04
C LYS A 303 -16.59 -35.26 3.07
N LYS A 304 -15.96 -35.41 4.25
CA LYS A 304 -15.96 -34.46 5.35
C LYS A 304 -14.58 -33.85 5.51
N PHE A 305 -14.52 -32.52 5.50
CA PHE A 305 -13.29 -31.77 5.68
C PHE A 305 -13.26 -31.10 7.05
N THR A 306 -12.27 -31.45 7.87
CA THR A 306 -12.12 -30.88 9.22
C THR A 306 -10.81 -30.10 9.33
N PRO A 307 -10.85 -28.78 9.53
CA PRO A 307 -9.64 -27.97 9.66
C PRO A 307 -9.01 -28.14 11.05
N ARG A 308 -7.68 -28.09 11.12
CA ARG A 308 -6.90 -28.04 12.37
C ARG A 308 -5.73 -27.10 12.21
N VAL A 309 -5.55 -26.23 13.20
CA VAL A 309 -4.44 -25.26 13.24
C VAL A 309 -3.67 -25.41 14.54
N ARG A 310 -2.37 -25.68 14.42
CA ARG A 310 -1.43 -25.80 15.55
C ARG A 310 -0.70 -24.46 15.76
N SER A 311 -1.38 -23.48 16.34
CA SER A 311 -0.88 -22.10 16.50
C SER A 311 0.43 -22.01 17.28
N ASN A 312 0.58 -22.73 18.39
CA ASN A 312 1.81 -22.71 19.18
C ASN A 312 3.03 -23.22 18.39
N ASN A 313 2.89 -24.34 17.67
CA ASN A 313 3.94 -24.87 16.80
C ASN A 313 4.27 -23.87 15.68
N LEU A 314 3.25 -23.22 15.12
CA LEU A 314 3.42 -22.21 14.09
C LEU A 314 4.19 -20.98 14.63
N ILE A 315 3.86 -20.49 15.83
CA ILE A 315 4.56 -19.37 16.48
C ILE A 315 6.01 -19.73 16.79
N VAL A 316 6.25 -20.89 17.40
CA VAL A 316 7.60 -21.34 17.77
C VAL A 316 8.45 -21.58 16.52
N GLY A 317 7.94 -22.35 15.56
CA GLY A 317 8.63 -22.62 14.31
C GLY A 317 8.92 -21.34 13.52
N PHE A 318 8.00 -20.38 13.51
CA PHE A 318 8.22 -19.11 12.81
C PHE A 318 9.37 -18.31 13.45
N LYS A 319 9.42 -18.24 14.79
CA LYS A 319 10.56 -17.63 15.50
C LYS A 319 11.88 -18.34 15.19
N SER A 320 11.88 -19.68 15.15
CA SER A 320 13.07 -20.46 14.79
C SER A 320 13.55 -20.13 13.38
N VAL A 321 12.63 -20.04 12.40
CA VAL A 321 13.00 -19.68 11.03
C VAL A 321 13.64 -18.29 10.96
N LEU A 322 13.08 -17.29 11.64
CA LEU A 322 13.67 -15.94 11.67
C LEU A 322 15.07 -15.95 12.29
N HIS A 323 15.22 -16.63 13.43
CA HIS A 323 16.50 -16.70 14.12
C HIS A 323 17.58 -17.42 13.29
N GLU A 324 17.26 -18.58 12.72
CA GLU A 324 18.22 -19.38 11.94
C GLU A 324 18.60 -18.75 10.59
N THR A 325 17.69 -18.00 9.97
CA THR A 325 17.95 -17.37 8.67
C THR A 325 18.52 -15.95 8.79
N GLY A 326 18.43 -15.34 9.96
CA GLY A 326 18.80 -13.93 10.19
C GLY A 326 17.85 -12.93 9.53
N VAL A 327 16.67 -13.38 9.07
CA VAL A 327 15.66 -12.52 8.44
C VAL A 327 14.82 -11.82 9.49
N GLU A 328 14.49 -10.55 9.26
CA GLU A 328 13.64 -9.78 10.16
C GLU A 328 12.15 -9.97 9.84
N TYR A 329 11.28 -9.68 10.80
CA TYR A 329 9.82 -9.76 10.63
C TYR A 329 9.36 -9.00 9.37
N LYS A 330 9.84 -7.76 9.19
CA LYS A 330 9.43 -6.86 8.09
C LYS A 330 9.53 -7.46 6.70
N ASP A 331 10.50 -8.35 6.49
CA ASP A 331 10.83 -8.90 5.17
C ASP A 331 9.93 -10.08 4.81
N ILE A 332 9.38 -10.78 5.81
CA ILE A 332 8.62 -12.03 5.62
C ILE A 332 7.12 -11.87 5.87
N LEU A 333 6.68 -10.89 6.68
CA LEU A 333 5.29 -10.80 7.11
C LEU A 333 4.30 -10.63 5.96
N ASN A 334 4.64 -9.88 4.92
CA ASN A 334 3.79 -9.75 3.73
C ASN A 334 3.47 -11.11 3.10
N TYR A 335 4.50 -11.96 2.98
CA TYR A 335 4.35 -13.32 2.45
C TYR A 335 3.52 -14.20 3.39
N SER A 336 3.83 -14.18 4.70
CA SER A 336 3.11 -14.96 5.71
C SER A 336 1.62 -14.61 5.71
N PHE A 337 1.25 -13.34 5.77
CA PHE A 337 -0.16 -12.92 5.72
C PHE A 337 -0.84 -13.28 4.41
N ALA A 338 -0.18 -13.15 3.27
CA ALA A 338 -0.74 -13.60 1.99
C ALA A 338 -0.98 -15.13 1.95
N ALA A 339 -0.13 -15.92 2.62
CA ALA A 339 -0.36 -17.34 2.80
C ALA A 339 -1.51 -17.64 3.77
N LEU A 340 -1.63 -16.89 4.88
CA LEU A 340 -2.75 -17.01 5.82
C LEU A 340 -4.09 -16.70 5.16
N GLU A 341 -4.18 -15.60 4.39
CA GLU A 341 -5.39 -15.26 3.61
C GLU A 341 -5.82 -16.43 2.71
N ARG A 342 -4.87 -17.00 1.94
CA ARG A 342 -5.12 -18.16 1.06
C ARG A 342 -5.57 -19.39 1.84
N ASN A 343 -4.92 -19.69 2.96
CA ASN A 343 -5.27 -20.83 3.80
C ASN A 343 -6.65 -20.67 4.46
N THR A 344 -6.99 -19.47 4.93
CA THR A 344 -8.33 -19.16 5.46
C THR A 344 -9.39 -19.38 4.38
N SER A 345 -9.22 -18.83 3.19
CA SER A 345 -10.17 -19.06 2.09
C SER A 345 -10.27 -20.53 1.70
N LYS A 346 -9.15 -21.28 1.73
CA LYS A 346 -9.15 -22.74 1.49
C LYS A 346 -9.94 -23.50 2.56
N ILE A 347 -9.83 -23.12 3.82
CA ILE A 347 -10.61 -23.72 4.93
C ILE A 347 -12.11 -23.52 4.68
N PHE A 348 -12.55 -22.31 4.35
CA PHE A 348 -13.96 -22.04 4.07
C PHE A 348 -14.46 -22.80 2.83
N LEU A 349 -13.68 -22.81 1.74
CA LEU A 349 -14.03 -23.56 0.53
C LEU A 349 -14.21 -25.06 0.82
N LYS A 350 -13.33 -25.66 1.62
CA LYS A 350 -13.43 -27.07 2.02
C LYS A 350 -14.58 -27.33 2.99
N ASN A 351 -14.88 -26.39 3.87
CA ASN A 351 -16.06 -26.45 4.73
C ASN A 351 -17.36 -26.38 3.93
N GLU A 352 -17.41 -25.57 2.86
CA GLU A 352 -18.56 -25.49 1.95
C GLU A 352 -18.80 -26.78 1.19
N GLN A 353 -17.72 -27.47 0.76
CA GLN A 353 -17.77 -28.80 0.15
C GLN A 353 -18.27 -29.90 1.09
N THR A 354 -18.23 -29.67 2.41
CA THR A 354 -18.79 -30.60 3.40
C THR A 354 -20.30 -30.40 3.52
N LEU A 355 -21.06 -31.49 3.49
CA LEU A 355 -22.51 -31.47 3.70
C LEU A 355 -22.87 -30.75 5.00
N LYS A 356 -23.92 -29.91 4.95
CA LYS A 356 -24.27 -28.97 6.04
C LYS A 356 -24.46 -29.65 7.40
N SER A 357 -25.02 -30.86 7.43
CA SER A 357 -25.23 -31.67 8.63
C SER A 357 -23.95 -32.24 9.23
N LEU A 358 -22.89 -32.41 8.43
CA LEU A 358 -21.60 -32.96 8.85
C LEU A 358 -20.55 -31.89 9.19
N ARG A 359 -20.90 -30.60 9.03
CA ARG A 359 -19.98 -29.49 9.33
C ARG A 359 -19.73 -29.39 10.83
N ASP A 360 -18.46 -29.41 11.20
CA ASP A 360 -18.03 -29.19 12.59
C ASP A 360 -17.68 -27.71 12.80
N GLU A 361 -18.68 -26.94 13.24
CA GLU A 361 -18.52 -25.51 13.53
C GLU A 361 -17.49 -25.25 14.65
N ARG A 362 -17.35 -26.17 15.60
CA ARG A 362 -16.39 -26.03 16.71
C ARG A 362 -14.96 -26.15 16.20
N LYS A 363 -14.68 -27.12 15.32
CA LYS A 363 -13.37 -27.29 14.69
C LYS A 363 -13.04 -26.13 13.75
N LEU A 364 -14.03 -25.65 13.00
CA LEU A 364 -13.89 -24.43 12.20
C LEU A 364 -13.46 -23.25 13.08
N THR A 365 -14.16 -23.03 14.19
CA THR A 365 -13.86 -21.95 15.15
C THR A 365 -12.46 -22.06 15.72
N GLN A 366 -12.07 -23.24 16.18
CA GLN A 366 -10.73 -23.50 16.72
C GLN A 366 -9.64 -23.22 15.67
N ALA A 367 -9.86 -23.60 14.41
CA ALA A 367 -8.93 -23.33 13.33
C ALA A 367 -8.81 -21.83 13.03
N LEU A 368 -9.94 -21.10 12.97
CA LEU A 368 -9.94 -19.65 12.74
C LEU A 368 -9.25 -18.89 13.88
N ILE A 369 -9.52 -19.26 15.14
CA ILE A 369 -8.83 -18.70 16.31
C ILE A 369 -7.34 -18.99 16.25
N GLY A 370 -6.92 -20.21 15.88
CA GLY A 370 -5.50 -20.56 15.74
C GLY A 370 -4.77 -19.72 14.66
N ILE A 371 -5.45 -19.40 13.54
CA ILE A 371 -4.91 -18.48 12.53
C ILE A 371 -4.80 -17.07 13.09
N LEU A 372 -5.83 -16.59 13.80
CA LEU A 372 -5.84 -15.26 14.40
C LEU A 372 -4.77 -15.11 15.48
N GLU A 373 -4.56 -16.14 16.30
CA GLU A 373 -3.53 -16.16 17.34
C GLU A 373 -2.13 -15.94 16.75
N PHE A 374 -1.78 -16.71 15.73
CA PHE A 374 -0.53 -16.50 15.00
C PHE A 374 -0.48 -15.11 14.35
N SER A 375 -1.56 -14.68 13.70
CA SER A 375 -1.64 -13.39 12.99
C SER A 375 -1.42 -12.19 13.92
N PHE A 376 -2.08 -12.16 15.08
CA PHE A 376 -1.92 -11.10 16.06
C PHE A 376 -0.57 -11.18 16.77
N PHE A 377 -0.02 -12.37 17.00
CA PHE A 377 1.33 -12.55 17.53
C PHE A 377 2.36 -11.88 16.62
N VAL A 378 2.37 -12.24 15.33
CA VAL A 378 3.36 -11.70 14.39
C VAL A 378 3.13 -10.23 14.07
N TYR A 379 1.88 -9.77 14.08
CA TYR A 379 1.55 -8.33 13.96
C TYR A 379 2.08 -7.52 15.15
N ALA A 380 1.99 -8.06 16.36
CA ALA A 380 2.45 -7.38 17.57
C ALA A 380 3.97 -7.15 17.60
N ALA A 381 4.73 -7.95 16.84
CA ALA A 381 6.17 -7.85 16.70
C ALA A 381 6.59 -6.69 15.79
N ASP A 382 5.88 -6.46 14.68
CA ASP A 382 6.22 -5.41 13.71
C ASP A 382 4.95 -4.78 13.08
N PRO A 383 4.25 -3.91 13.84
CA PRO A 383 3.02 -3.27 13.38
C PRO A 383 3.34 -2.16 12.35
N ARG A 384 3.07 -2.46 11.08
CA ARG A 384 3.24 -1.54 9.94
C ARG A 384 1.97 -1.45 9.12
N VAL A 385 1.76 -0.32 8.42
CA VAL A 385 0.58 -0.07 7.58
C VAL A 385 0.23 -1.24 6.65
N ASN A 386 1.20 -1.78 5.90
CA ASN A 386 0.97 -2.89 4.98
C ASN A 386 0.47 -4.16 5.70
N ILE A 387 1.00 -4.44 6.89
CA ILE A 387 0.58 -5.58 7.70
C ILE A 387 -0.79 -5.31 8.35
N SER A 388 -1.07 -4.08 8.83
CA SER A 388 -2.40 -3.69 9.33
C SER A 388 -3.48 -3.88 8.27
N ILE A 389 -3.18 -3.56 7.00
CA ILE A 389 -4.10 -3.79 5.87
C ILE A 389 -4.33 -5.29 5.65
N ARG A 390 -3.27 -6.11 5.66
CA ARG A 390 -3.44 -7.56 5.48
C ARG A 390 -4.16 -8.22 6.65
N LEU A 391 -3.92 -7.77 7.88
CA LEU A 391 -4.65 -8.21 9.05
C LEU A 391 -6.13 -7.80 8.96
N ALA A 392 -6.43 -6.56 8.57
CA ALA A 392 -7.79 -6.10 8.33
C ALA A 392 -8.49 -6.90 7.22
N ARG A 393 -7.75 -7.29 6.16
CA ARG A 393 -8.25 -8.16 5.09
C ARG A 393 -8.57 -9.56 5.60
N LEU A 394 -7.66 -10.15 6.36
CA LEU A 394 -7.87 -11.46 6.97
C LEU A 394 -9.13 -11.46 7.84
N VAL A 395 -9.29 -10.45 8.69
CA VAL A 395 -10.50 -10.24 9.51
C VAL A 395 -11.74 -10.10 8.62
N SER A 396 -11.67 -9.29 7.56
CA SER A 396 -12.80 -9.07 6.65
C SER A 396 -13.22 -10.36 5.93
N ILE A 397 -12.25 -11.14 5.43
CA ILE A 397 -12.48 -12.46 4.81
C ILE A 397 -13.17 -13.40 5.79
N MET A 398 -12.69 -13.47 7.03
CA MET A 398 -13.31 -14.33 8.06
C MET A 398 -14.75 -13.90 8.36
N VAL A 399 -14.99 -12.60 8.56
CA VAL A 399 -16.35 -12.09 8.86
C VAL A 399 -17.31 -12.37 7.70
N ASP A 400 -16.91 -12.07 6.47
CA ASP A 400 -17.75 -12.24 5.28
C ASP A 400 -18.05 -13.73 5.04
N GLN A 401 -17.04 -14.59 5.04
CA GLN A 401 -17.24 -16.02 4.78
C GLN A 401 -18.01 -16.72 5.92
N MET A 402 -17.86 -16.31 7.19
CA MET A 402 -18.71 -16.82 8.26
C MET A 402 -20.18 -16.39 8.10
N ASN A 403 -20.41 -15.18 7.59
CA ASN A 403 -21.76 -14.70 7.30
C ASN A 403 -22.41 -15.45 6.15
N GLU A 404 -21.68 -15.60 5.04
CA GLU A 404 -22.13 -16.33 3.85
C GLU A 404 -22.38 -17.81 4.11
N ALA A 405 -21.48 -18.47 4.86
CA ALA A 405 -21.64 -19.88 5.21
C ALA A 405 -22.80 -20.15 6.20
N GLY A 406 -23.46 -19.10 6.71
CA GLY A 406 -24.59 -19.22 7.63
C GLY A 406 -24.22 -19.81 9.00
N VAL A 407 -22.97 -19.59 9.45
CA VAL A 407 -22.45 -20.11 10.73
C VAL A 407 -23.30 -19.59 11.90
N ALA A 408 -23.54 -20.44 12.91
CA ALA A 408 -24.33 -20.08 14.08
C ALA A 408 -23.80 -18.83 14.81
N ARG A 409 -24.71 -18.11 15.48
CA ARG A 409 -24.38 -16.85 16.17
C ARG A 409 -23.34 -17.02 17.27
N ASP A 410 -23.44 -18.08 18.08
CA ASP A 410 -22.52 -18.33 19.19
C ASP A 410 -21.11 -18.65 18.71
N THR A 411 -21.02 -19.40 17.61
CA THR A 411 -19.79 -19.73 16.91
C THR A 411 -19.11 -18.47 16.36
N LYS A 412 -19.88 -17.58 15.70
CA LYS A 412 -19.41 -16.25 15.27
C LYS A 412 -18.94 -15.42 16.45
N HIS A 413 -19.67 -15.46 17.57
CA HIS A 413 -19.36 -14.65 18.74
C HIS A 413 -17.95 -14.93 19.28
N GLN A 414 -17.55 -16.20 19.33
CA GLN A 414 -16.21 -16.60 19.80
C GLN A 414 -15.09 -15.99 18.94
N VAL A 415 -15.22 -16.10 17.62
CA VAL A 415 -14.23 -15.55 16.68
C VAL A 415 -14.23 -14.02 16.73
N PHE A 416 -15.40 -13.38 16.67
CA PHE A 416 -15.50 -11.93 16.62
C PHE A 416 -15.06 -11.27 17.92
N LYS A 417 -15.35 -11.90 19.07
CA LYS A 417 -14.83 -11.46 20.37
C LYS A 417 -13.31 -11.57 20.44
N TYR A 418 -12.74 -12.68 19.96
CA TYR A 418 -11.28 -12.83 19.91
C TYR A 418 -10.64 -11.74 19.05
N ILE A 419 -11.22 -11.41 17.89
CA ILE A 419 -10.75 -10.32 17.02
C ILE A 419 -10.86 -8.98 17.75
N PHE A 420 -12.02 -8.69 18.34
CA PHE A 420 -12.27 -7.43 19.06
C PHE A 420 -11.26 -7.22 20.19
N ASP A 421 -11.09 -8.21 21.07
CA ASP A 421 -10.20 -8.12 22.23
C ASP A 421 -8.74 -7.90 21.81
N ASN A 422 -8.27 -8.60 20.77
CA ASN A 422 -6.91 -8.44 20.27
C ASN A 422 -6.69 -7.11 19.55
N ILE A 423 -7.63 -6.65 18.71
CA ILE A 423 -7.51 -5.33 18.09
C ILE A 423 -7.53 -4.24 19.17
N THR A 424 -8.45 -4.29 20.12
CA THR A 424 -8.53 -3.33 21.24
C THR A 424 -7.25 -3.32 22.07
N ARG A 425 -6.62 -4.48 22.30
CA ARG A 425 -5.31 -4.57 22.96
C ARG A 425 -4.21 -3.85 22.17
N GLN A 426 -4.16 -4.05 20.84
CA GLN A 426 -3.18 -3.38 19.98
C GLN A 426 -3.40 -1.87 19.88
N LEU A 427 -4.66 -1.44 19.83
CA LEU A 427 -5.03 -0.03 19.84
C LEU A 427 -4.54 0.63 21.13
N ARG A 428 -4.82 0.04 22.30
CA ARG A 428 -4.34 0.56 23.61
C ARG A 428 -2.82 0.70 23.68
N ARG A 429 -2.08 -0.29 23.16
CA ARG A 429 -0.60 -0.25 23.14
C ARG A 429 -0.04 0.83 22.22
N THR A 430 -0.79 1.21 21.18
CA THR A 430 -0.36 2.18 20.17
C THR A 430 -0.74 3.61 20.57
N SER A 431 -1.91 3.79 21.19
CA SER A 431 -2.42 5.10 21.62
C SER A 431 -1.63 5.73 22.77
N THR A 432 -0.84 4.96 23.51
CA THR A 432 0.10 5.51 24.51
C THR A 432 1.28 6.27 23.88
N LYS A 433 1.45 6.25 22.56
CA LYS A 433 2.54 6.91 21.84
C LYS A 433 2.17 8.29 21.23
N GLY A 434 0.99 8.83 21.50
CA GLY A 434 0.54 10.12 20.95
C GLY A 434 -0.39 9.99 19.73
N GLN A 435 -0.08 10.69 18.62
CA GLN A 435 -0.96 10.83 17.45
C GLN A 435 -1.49 9.51 16.87
N PRO A 436 -2.75 9.48 16.39
CA PRO A 436 -3.30 8.29 15.76
C PRO A 436 -2.57 7.99 14.45
N ASN A 437 -1.69 6.98 14.49
CA ASN A 437 -0.99 6.52 13.30
C ASN A 437 -1.95 5.82 12.31
N ILE A 438 -1.55 5.72 11.04
CA ILE A 438 -2.36 5.11 9.99
C ILE A 438 -2.70 3.64 10.28
N GLU A 439 -1.80 2.91 10.94
CA GLU A 439 -2.03 1.54 11.43
C GLU A 439 -3.28 1.45 12.32
N VAL A 440 -3.42 2.40 13.26
CA VAL A 440 -4.56 2.50 14.18
C VAL A 440 -5.85 2.70 13.39
N MET A 441 -5.81 3.54 12.36
CA MET A 441 -6.98 3.83 11.53
C MET A 441 -7.49 2.58 10.79
N TYR A 442 -6.61 1.75 10.22
CA TYR A 442 -7.01 0.48 9.58
C TYR A 442 -7.64 -0.50 10.58
N LEU A 443 -7.09 -0.59 11.78
CA LEU A 443 -7.63 -1.45 12.83
C LEU A 443 -9.01 -0.99 13.32
N ILE A 444 -9.24 0.32 13.44
CA ILE A 444 -10.57 0.88 13.78
C ILE A 444 -11.60 0.57 12.68
N LEU A 445 -11.21 0.68 11.41
CA LEU A 445 -12.09 0.29 10.30
C LEU A 445 -12.39 -1.22 10.31
N ALA A 446 -11.43 -2.06 10.71
CA ALA A 446 -11.66 -3.49 10.87
C ALA A 446 -12.67 -3.81 12.00
N LEU A 447 -12.63 -3.07 13.12
CA LEU A 447 -13.64 -3.22 14.19
C LEU A 447 -15.06 -2.91 13.71
N ARG A 448 -15.22 -1.93 12.82
CA ARG A 448 -16.53 -1.60 12.23
C ARG A 448 -17.12 -2.80 11.47
N LYS A 449 -16.29 -3.66 10.87
CA LYS A 449 -16.72 -4.83 10.10
C LYS A 449 -17.34 -5.93 10.97
N LEU A 450 -16.96 -6.04 12.25
CA LEU A 450 -17.48 -7.04 13.19
C LEU A 450 -18.99 -6.88 13.51
N GLY A 451 -19.57 -5.70 13.22
CA GLY A 451 -20.99 -5.44 13.41
C GLY A 451 -21.31 -4.69 14.71
N ARG A 452 -22.62 -4.61 15.03
CA ARG A 452 -23.15 -3.71 16.07
C ARG A 452 -22.78 -4.10 17.50
N GLU A 453 -22.55 -5.40 17.74
CA GLU A 453 -22.23 -5.94 19.07
C GLU A 453 -20.80 -5.61 19.52
N TYR A 454 -19.90 -5.35 18.56
CA TYR A 454 -18.47 -5.15 18.79
C TYR A 454 -18.05 -3.68 18.62
N LEU A 455 -18.94 -2.77 19.02
CA LEU A 455 -18.70 -1.33 18.96
C LEU A 455 -17.96 -0.84 20.20
N VAL A 456 -16.76 -0.27 20.00
CA VAL A 456 -15.94 0.38 21.04
C VAL A 456 -16.71 1.48 21.79
N SER A 457 -16.49 1.62 23.11
CA SER A 457 -17.06 2.73 23.90
C SER A 457 -16.64 4.09 23.35
N GLU A 458 -17.46 5.13 23.57
CA GLU A 458 -17.14 6.48 23.11
C GLU A 458 -15.83 7.00 23.72
N GLU A 459 -15.61 6.72 25.00
CA GLU A 459 -14.40 7.09 25.75
C GLU A 459 -13.14 6.40 25.21
N ALA A 460 -13.18 5.07 25.00
CA ALA A 460 -12.03 4.36 24.45
C ALA A 460 -11.73 4.80 23.02
N LEU A 461 -12.76 5.06 22.22
CA LEU A 461 -12.60 5.60 20.87
C LEU A 461 -11.95 6.99 20.91
N ALA A 462 -12.43 7.90 21.75
CA ALA A 462 -11.86 9.23 21.95
C ALA A 462 -10.37 9.14 22.35
N GLY A 463 -10.04 8.26 23.31
CA GLY A 463 -8.66 8.01 23.73
C GLY A 463 -7.77 7.51 22.59
N TYR A 464 -8.28 6.67 21.68
CA TYR A 464 -7.50 6.21 20.53
C TYR A 464 -7.15 7.30 19.52
N PHE A 465 -7.91 8.39 19.49
CA PHE A 465 -7.68 9.56 18.65
C PHE A 465 -6.95 10.70 19.41
N GLY A 466 -6.44 10.44 20.62
CA GLY A 466 -5.76 11.46 21.42
C GLY A 466 -6.71 12.53 21.95
N MET A 467 -7.92 12.14 22.34
CA MET A 467 -8.88 13.02 22.98
C MET A 467 -9.14 12.58 24.42
N GLU A 468 -9.22 13.56 25.31
CA GLU A 468 -9.55 13.36 26.71
C GLU A 468 -10.88 14.01 27.06
N ASN A 469 -11.54 13.49 28.08
CA ASN A 469 -12.77 14.10 28.59
C ASN A 469 -12.41 15.40 29.30
N SER A 470 -12.92 16.53 28.82
CA SER A 470 -12.73 17.81 29.48
C SER A 470 -13.48 17.74 30.81
N GLY A 471 -12.78 17.61 31.94
CA GLY A 471 -13.41 17.44 33.26
C GLY A 471 -14.45 18.51 33.63
N GLN A 472 -14.53 19.61 32.88
CA GLN A 472 -15.64 20.55 32.87
C GLN A 472 -16.54 20.30 31.64
N GLY A 473 -17.65 19.59 31.86
CA GLY A 473 -18.65 19.32 30.82
C GLY A 473 -18.45 17.97 30.12
N ASN A 474 -19.55 17.38 29.67
CA ASN A 474 -19.57 16.04 29.07
C ASN A 474 -19.06 16.06 27.61
N SER A 475 -17.88 16.67 27.36
CA SER A 475 -17.28 16.93 26.05
C SER A 475 -15.84 16.41 25.97
N TYR A 476 -15.37 16.12 24.76
CA TYR A 476 -13.97 15.72 24.53
C TYR A 476 -13.15 16.88 23.98
N THR A 477 -11.90 16.97 24.42
CA THR A 477 -10.91 17.92 23.92
C THR A 477 -9.71 17.17 23.38
N ALA A 478 -9.27 17.55 22.17
CA ALA A 478 -8.07 16.99 21.58
C ALA A 478 -6.84 17.47 22.36
N THR A 479 -6.04 16.55 22.89
CA THR A 479 -4.77 16.87 23.58
C THR A 479 -3.62 17.05 22.60
N ILE A 480 -3.80 16.59 21.37
CA ILE A 480 -2.84 16.63 20.27
C ILE A 480 -3.51 17.13 18.99
N GLU A 481 -2.71 17.60 18.04
CA GLU A 481 -3.22 17.92 16.72
C GLU A 481 -3.76 16.66 16.02
N ILE A 482 -5.04 16.69 15.65
CA ILE A 482 -5.71 15.61 14.92
C ILE A 482 -5.65 15.92 13.43
N ASP A 483 -5.06 15.01 12.66
CA ASP A 483 -4.91 15.18 11.22
C ASP A 483 -6.20 14.90 10.42
N TYR A 484 -6.16 15.24 9.14
CA TYR A 484 -7.27 15.03 8.21
C TYR A 484 -7.74 13.57 8.12
N PHE A 485 -6.82 12.60 8.07
CA PHE A 485 -7.18 11.19 7.95
C PHE A 485 -7.87 10.68 9.21
N ALA A 486 -7.37 11.09 10.39
CA ALA A 486 -7.94 10.78 11.67
C ALA A 486 -9.38 11.30 11.78
N VAL A 487 -9.62 12.56 11.40
CA VAL A 487 -10.98 13.14 11.37
C VAL A 487 -11.89 12.33 10.45
N THR A 488 -11.43 12.02 9.24
CA THR A 488 -12.22 11.32 8.23
C THR A 488 -12.59 9.89 8.67
N VAL A 489 -11.61 9.14 9.19
CA VAL A 489 -11.82 7.78 9.69
C VAL A 489 -12.70 7.78 10.94
N GLY A 490 -12.48 8.71 11.87
CA GLY A 490 -13.29 8.85 13.08
C GLY A 490 -14.76 9.15 12.75
N LEU A 491 -15.03 10.08 11.84
CA LEU A 491 -16.38 10.38 11.35
C LEU A 491 -17.00 9.17 10.62
N SER A 492 -16.22 8.47 9.80
CA SER A 492 -16.67 7.27 9.10
C SER A 492 -17.02 6.12 10.06
N TYR A 493 -16.28 5.94 11.15
CA TYR A 493 -16.61 4.95 12.18
C TYR A 493 -17.86 5.35 12.98
N ALA A 494 -17.91 6.61 13.43
CA ALA A 494 -18.99 7.13 14.27
C ALA A 494 -20.33 7.19 13.51
N THR A 495 -20.32 7.52 12.21
CA THR A 495 -21.51 7.67 11.34
C THR A 495 -22.56 8.61 12.00
N ARG A 496 -23.85 8.25 11.99
CA ARG A 496 -24.91 8.99 12.71
C ARG A 496 -25.30 8.36 14.06
N LYS A 497 -24.48 7.47 14.62
CA LYS A 497 -24.83 6.78 15.86
C LYS A 497 -24.85 7.77 17.02
N ARG A 498 -25.95 7.80 17.78
CA ARG A 498 -26.14 8.72 18.93
C ARG A 498 -25.06 8.55 20.00
N ARG A 499 -24.60 7.31 20.23
CA ARG A 499 -23.54 6.99 21.21
C ARG A 499 -22.18 7.63 20.96
N TYR A 500 -21.96 8.24 19.79
CA TYR A 500 -20.70 8.89 19.41
C TYR A 500 -20.92 10.39 19.14
N SER A 501 -21.95 11.00 19.74
CA SER A 501 -22.28 12.41 19.48
C SER A 501 -21.20 13.37 19.99
N LYS A 502 -20.63 13.11 21.17
CA LYS A 502 -19.63 13.99 21.79
C LYS A 502 -18.31 13.87 21.05
N PHE A 503 -17.92 12.64 20.73
CA PHE A 503 -16.73 12.37 19.93
C PHE A 503 -16.80 13.06 18.55
N ARG A 504 -17.96 13.00 17.87
CA ARG A 504 -18.15 13.71 16.59
C ARG A 504 -18.04 15.22 16.73
N GLN A 505 -18.64 15.79 17.75
CA GLN A 505 -18.55 17.24 18.00
C GLN A 505 -17.09 17.67 18.26
N ALA A 506 -16.33 16.88 19.01
CA ALA A 506 -14.91 17.12 19.25
C ALA A 506 -14.08 17.04 17.95
N LEU A 507 -14.34 16.06 17.08
CA LEU A 507 -13.69 15.97 15.77
C LEU A 507 -14.01 17.17 14.87
N GLU A 508 -15.28 17.59 14.84
CA GLU A 508 -15.71 18.77 14.09
C GLU A 508 -14.99 20.03 14.58
N GLU A 509 -14.84 20.22 15.89
CA GLU A 509 -14.16 21.39 16.44
C GLU A 509 -12.64 21.34 16.21
N ALA A 510 -12.01 20.19 16.43
CA ALA A 510 -10.57 20.00 16.18
C ALA A 510 -10.21 20.32 14.73
N LEU A 511 -11.02 19.85 13.79
CA LEU A 511 -10.86 20.16 12.38
C LEU A 511 -11.02 21.65 12.08
N VAL A 512 -12.09 22.29 12.58
CA VAL A 512 -12.31 23.72 12.30
C VAL A 512 -11.14 24.54 12.82
N THR A 513 -10.65 24.23 14.02
CA THR A 513 -9.44 24.84 14.59
C THR A 513 -8.25 24.64 13.65
N ARG A 514 -7.99 23.41 13.21
CA ARG A 514 -6.87 23.07 12.30
C ARG A 514 -6.92 23.80 10.95
N VAL A 515 -8.10 23.96 10.37
CA VAL A 515 -8.27 24.69 9.10
C VAL A 515 -8.14 26.20 9.32
N LYS A 516 -8.69 26.73 10.41
CA LYS A 516 -8.61 28.16 10.74
C LYS A 516 -7.20 28.63 11.07
N THR A 517 -6.41 27.85 11.82
CA THR A 517 -5.01 28.20 12.12
C THR A 517 -4.16 28.32 10.86
N ARG A 518 -4.62 27.71 9.75
CA ARG A 518 -3.96 27.74 8.45
C ARG A 518 -4.69 28.59 7.41
N ALA A 519 -5.61 29.47 7.84
CA ALA A 519 -6.45 30.31 6.97
C ALA A 519 -5.67 31.04 5.87
N ALA A 520 -4.47 31.56 6.17
CA ALA A 520 -3.61 32.24 5.20
C ALA A 520 -3.13 31.36 4.04
N TYR A 521 -3.11 30.04 4.21
CA TYR A 521 -2.52 29.08 3.28
C TYR A 521 -3.52 28.03 2.74
N VAL A 522 -4.81 28.12 3.08
CA VAL A 522 -5.82 27.08 2.77
C VAL A 522 -5.98 26.78 1.28
N HIS A 523 -5.65 27.73 0.39
CA HIS A 523 -5.71 27.54 -1.06
C HIS A 523 -4.46 26.86 -1.66
N ASN A 524 -3.35 26.82 -0.90
CA ASN A 524 -2.06 26.33 -1.36
C ASN A 524 -1.63 25.04 -0.64
N GLU A 525 -2.15 24.76 0.54
CA GLU A 525 -1.89 23.49 1.26
C GLU A 525 -2.90 22.41 0.90
N ALA A 526 -2.42 21.18 0.67
CA ALA A 526 -3.29 20.07 0.29
C ALA A 526 -4.26 19.64 1.40
N GLU A 527 -3.79 19.57 2.65
CA GLU A 527 -4.57 19.03 3.78
C GLU A 527 -5.85 19.83 4.06
N PRO A 528 -5.81 21.17 4.25
CA PRO A 528 -7.02 21.94 4.55
C PRO A 528 -8.04 21.89 3.42
N LEU A 529 -7.57 21.92 2.16
CA LEU A 529 -8.45 21.88 0.99
C LEU A 529 -9.13 20.52 0.86
N MET A 530 -8.37 19.43 0.98
CA MET A 530 -8.94 18.08 0.98
C MET A 530 -9.97 17.91 2.08
N ALA A 531 -9.65 18.36 3.30
CA ALA A 531 -10.56 18.29 4.43
C ALA A 531 -11.87 19.05 4.19
N TYR A 532 -11.79 20.27 3.65
CA TYR A 532 -12.97 21.06 3.33
C TYR A 532 -13.86 20.38 2.27
N LEU A 533 -13.26 19.91 1.17
CA LEU A 533 -13.99 19.27 0.07
C LEU A 533 -14.70 18.00 0.54
N ASP A 534 -14.03 17.14 1.29
CA ASP A 534 -14.64 15.91 1.80
C ASP A 534 -15.79 16.18 2.78
N ILE A 535 -15.63 17.21 3.62
CA ILE A 535 -16.62 17.52 4.66
C ILE A 535 -17.81 18.28 4.14
N ALA A 536 -17.65 19.04 3.06
CA ALA A 536 -18.77 19.61 2.32
C ALA A 536 -19.79 18.52 1.95
N CYS A 537 -19.31 17.35 1.49
CA CYS A 537 -20.14 16.21 1.10
C CYS A 537 -20.46 15.23 2.25
N CYS A 538 -19.74 15.27 3.37
CA CYS A 538 -19.92 14.34 4.50
C CYS A 538 -21.33 14.41 5.14
N PRO A 539 -22.12 13.33 5.20
CA PRO A 539 -23.47 13.32 5.77
C PRO A 539 -23.50 13.25 7.30
N PHE A 540 -22.33 13.12 7.95
CA PHE A 540 -22.20 12.90 9.40
C PHE A 540 -21.82 14.16 10.19
N VAL A 541 -21.47 15.24 9.47
CA VAL A 541 -21.03 16.52 10.02
C VAL A 541 -22.17 17.55 10.03
N SER A 542 -22.22 18.37 11.08
CA SER A 542 -23.23 19.41 11.23
C SER A 542 -23.16 20.49 10.13
N ALA A 543 -24.32 21.06 9.77
CA ALA A 543 -24.37 22.16 8.81
C ALA A 543 -23.57 23.39 9.29
N ARG A 544 -23.60 23.65 10.61
CA ARG A 544 -22.83 24.73 11.24
C ARG A 544 -21.34 24.61 10.95
N THR A 545 -20.76 23.43 11.14
CA THR A 545 -19.34 23.17 10.88
C THR A 545 -18.99 23.36 9.41
N LYS A 546 -19.85 22.88 8.50
CA LYS A 546 -19.65 23.08 7.05
C LYS A 546 -19.61 24.55 6.65
N TYR A 547 -20.54 25.37 7.19
CA TYR A 547 -20.55 26.81 6.92
C TYR A 547 -19.36 27.53 7.57
N ARG A 548 -18.92 27.11 8.78
CA ARG A 548 -17.71 27.65 9.40
C ARG A 548 -16.48 27.44 8.52
N LEU A 549 -16.34 26.25 7.92
CA LEU A 549 -15.25 25.95 6.99
C LEU A 549 -15.38 26.75 5.70
N ALA A 550 -16.57 26.80 5.09
CA ALA A 550 -16.79 27.57 3.86
C ALA A 550 -16.39 29.05 3.99
N ARG A 551 -16.66 29.66 5.15
CA ARG A 551 -16.24 31.04 5.45
C ARG A 551 -14.72 31.24 5.46
N VAL A 552 -13.94 30.23 5.85
CA VAL A 552 -12.47 30.32 5.81
C VAL A 552 -11.96 30.47 4.38
N TYR A 553 -12.67 29.89 3.41
CA TYR A 553 -12.36 29.99 1.98
C TYR A 553 -13.00 31.21 1.30
N GLY A 554 -13.68 32.08 2.06
CA GLY A 554 -14.41 33.22 1.49
C GLY A 554 -15.62 32.82 0.63
N HIS A 555 -16.08 31.57 0.72
CA HIS A 555 -17.18 31.07 -0.11
C HIS A 555 -18.55 31.51 0.42
N SER A 556 -19.39 31.99 -0.49
CA SER A 556 -20.79 32.27 -0.24
C SER A 556 -21.62 30.99 -0.08
N VAL A 557 -22.89 31.13 0.31
CA VAL A 557 -23.82 29.98 0.38
C VAL A 557 -24.04 29.35 -1.00
N THR A 558 -24.04 30.15 -2.06
CA THR A 558 -24.15 29.70 -3.44
C THR A 558 -22.92 28.90 -3.87
N ASP A 559 -21.72 29.37 -3.55
CA ASP A 559 -20.46 28.65 -3.86
C ASP A 559 -20.41 27.31 -3.12
N PHE A 560 -20.77 27.30 -1.84
CA PHE A 560 -20.82 26.06 -1.05
C PHE A 560 -21.81 25.03 -1.64
N ARG A 561 -22.98 25.49 -2.12
CA ARG A 561 -23.94 24.62 -2.79
C ARG A 561 -23.37 24.06 -4.09
N ALA A 562 -22.69 24.89 -4.89
CA ALA A 562 -22.05 24.46 -6.13
C ALA A 562 -20.97 23.39 -5.89
N ILE A 563 -20.11 23.56 -4.89
CA ILE A 563 -19.08 22.58 -4.51
C ILE A 563 -19.73 21.24 -4.09
N LYS A 564 -20.81 21.32 -3.31
CA LYS A 564 -21.54 20.13 -2.85
C LYS A 564 -22.27 19.43 -3.99
N SER A 565 -22.76 20.16 -5.00
CA SER A 565 -23.43 19.57 -6.16
C SER A 565 -22.47 19.05 -7.23
N ALA A 566 -21.22 19.50 -7.24
CA ALA A 566 -20.21 19.10 -8.23
C ALA A 566 -19.89 17.60 -8.18
N SER A 567 -19.94 16.97 -7.00
CA SER A 567 -19.68 15.54 -6.86
C SER A 567 -20.39 14.95 -5.63
N PRO A 568 -20.92 13.70 -5.69
CA PRO A 568 -21.51 13.02 -4.53
C PRO A 568 -20.49 12.80 -3.39
N PHE A 569 -19.21 12.69 -3.72
CA PHE A 569 -18.07 12.61 -2.79
C PHE A 569 -16.80 13.12 -3.48
N TRP A 570 -15.78 13.51 -2.71
CA TRP A 570 -14.49 13.95 -3.26
C TRP A 570 -13.43 12.84 -3.16
N PHE A 571 -12.82 12.69 -1.98
CA PHE A 571 -11.80 11.69 -1.69
C PHE A 571 -12.34 10.53 -0.85
N THR A 572 -13.38 10.78 -0.04
CA THR A 572 -14.02 9.76 0.82
C THR A 572 -15.44 9.45 0.39
N ASP A 573 -15.72 8.19 0.05
CA ASP A 573 -17.09 7.71 -0.12
C ASP A 573 -17.77 7.54 1.26
N TRP A 574 -18.75 8.39 1.54
CA TRP A 574 -19.46 8.41 2.82
C TRP A 574 -20.71 7.52 2.88
N LYS A 575 -21.26 7.10 1.75
CA LYS A 575 -22.59 6.44 1.67
C LYS A 575 -22.51 4.99 1.22
N GLY A 576 -21.52 4.63 0.38
CA GLY A 576 -21.36 3.30 -0.22
C GLY A 576 -20.11 2.55 0.24
N PHE A 577 -19.44 2.99 1.30
CA PHE A 577 -18.17 2.39 1.73
C PHE A 577 -18.32 0.94 2.22
N ASP A 578 -17.91 0.02 1.36
CA ASP A 578 -17.64 -1.38 1.72
C ASP A 578 -16.15 -1.55 1.99
N PHE A 579 -15.83 -1.90 3.24
CA PHE A 579 -14.45 -2.10 3.68
C PHE A 579 -13.75 -3.25 2.95
N SER A 580 -14.45 -4.36 2.67
CA SER A 580 -13.89 -5.52 1.96
C SER A 580 -13.49 -5.11 0.54
N ILE A 581 -14.39 -4.44 -0.18
CA ILE A 581 -14.14 -3.97 -1.55
C ILE A 581 -13.00 -2.95 -1.56
N ALA A 582 -12.96 -2.02 -0.60
CA ALA A 582 -11.90 -1.03 -0.51
C ALA A 582 -10.52 -1.68 -0.27
N LEU A 583 -10.46 -2.71 0.57
CA LEU A 583 -9.24 -3.46 0.83
C LEU A 583 -8.80 -4.31 -0.39
N ASP A 584 -9.74 -4.91 -1.13
CA ASP A 584 -9.43 -5.68 -2.34
C ASP A 584 -8.99 -4.79 -3.51
N LYS A 585 -9.57 -3.59 -3.64
CA LYS A 585 -9.04 -2.54 -4.53
C LYS A 585 -7.59 -2.19 -4.18
N LYS A 586 -7.21 -2.25 -2.90
CA LYS A 586 -5.83 -2.02 -2.48
C LYS A 586 -4.90 -3.18 -2.83
N ARG A 587 -5.40 -4.43 -2.84
CA ARG A 587 -4.65 -5.61 -3.33
C ARG A 587 -4.39 -5.56 -4.83
N THR A 588 -5.40 -5.21 -5.62
CA THR A 588 -5.28 -5.17 -7.10
C THR A 588 -4.33 -4.06 -7.59
N ARG A 589 -4.14 -3.02 -6.77
CA ARG A 589 -3.13 -1.98 -6.93
C ARG A 589 -1.79 -2.36 -6.30
N GLU A 590 -1.35 -3.62 -6.41
CA GLU A 590 0.03 -4.04 -6.07
C GLU A 590 1.03 -3.31 -6.99
N VAL A 591 1.26 -2.04 -6.67
CA VAL A 591 2.21 -1.13 -7.29
C VAL A 591 3.55 -1.23 -6.52
N TYR A 592 3.69 -2.10 -5.52
CA TYR A 592 4.96 -2.34 -4.82
C TYR A 592 5.13 -3.79 -4.39
#